data_AF-A0AAV0YCQ0-F1
#
_entry.id   AF-A0AAV0YCQ0-F1
#
_cell.length_a   1.000
_cell.length_b   1.000
_cell.length_c   1.000
_cell.angle_alpha   90.00
_cell.angle_beta   90.00
_cell.angle_gamma   90.00
#
_symmetry.space_group_name_H-M   'P 1'
#
loop_
_entity.id
_entity.type
_entity.pdbx_description
1 polymer ?
#
loop_
_entity_poly.entity_id
_entity_poly.type
_entity_poly.pdbx_seq_one_letter_code
_entity_poly.pdbx_strand_id
1 'polypeptide(L)'
;MYNLTVHNCTTSQASCYIWYESIAKRGANEIGSCIFHYLSNLPKNITNVIMYSDCCPGQNINGIMIVMCLYFLNQQDTIKIIDHKFMVPGHTRMECDGDHGKIEKAKKTFSSSINHPQDWINLIQFAGKNKFFVIPMSQDNFFNFNSLFKNKVYQMKKKNEDQDAFVFQDLKWLRYTNENKGIVQYKTSLDPKAPFFKLNLSKNKAVPLDIPLAYTNLLGVTEEKKKDLMSLLVFIPEVYHEFYKNLRTKKNLTDPLASEEEDE
;
A
#
# COMPACT_ATOMS: atom_id res chain seq x y z
N MET A 1 1.79 -1.16 -14.66
CA MET A 1 1.18 -0.05 -13.88
C MET A 1 0.70 -0.64 -12.57
N TYR A 2 0.85 0.08 -11.47
CA TYR A 2 0.39 -0.32 -10.14
C TYR A 2 -0.68 0.66 -9.65
N ASN A 3 -1.77 0.12 -9.11
CA ASN A 3 -2.89 0.88 -8.56
C ASN A 3 -3.24 0.33 -7.18
N LEU A 4 -3.03 1.12 -6.12
CA LEU A 4 -3.59 0.85 -4.81
C LEU A 4 -4.86 1.69 -4.62
N THR A 5 -5.98 1.04 -4.33
CA THR A 5 -7.25 1.71 -4.09
C THR A 5 -7.59 1.71 -2.60
N VAL A 6 -7.83 2.90 -2.03
CA VAL A 6 -8.42 3.07 -0.70
C VAL A 6 -9.86 3.52 -0.86
N HIS A 7 -10.80 2.63 -0.53
CA HIS A 7 -12.24 2.95 -0.55
C HIS A 7 -12.69 3.50 0.80
N ASN A 8 -13.31 4.67 0.80
CA ASN A 8 -13.94 5.26 1.98
C ASN A 8 -15.39 4.79 2.08
N CYS A 9 -15.68 3.86 2.99
CA CYS A 9 -17.03 3.30 3.14
C CYS A 9 -18.09 4.32 3.59
N THR A 10 -17.69 5.44 4.20
CA THR A 10 -18.63 6.49 4.63
C THR A 10 -19.06 7.39 3.48
N THR A 11 -18.12 7.82 2.64
CA THR A 11 -18.43 8.71 1.50
C THR A 11 -18.69 7.94 0.21
N SER A 12 -18.43 6.64 0.20
CA SER A 12 -18.39 5.78 -0.99
C SER A 12 -17.47 6.32 -2.09
N GLN A 13 -16.44 7.08 -1.73
CA GLN A 13 -15.41 7.59 -2.64
C GLN A 13 -14.15 6.73 -2.55
N ALA A 14 -13.36 6.67 -3.62
CA ALA A 14 -12.12 5.90 -3.64
C ALA A 14 -10.93 6.78 -4.03
N SER A 15 -9.81 6.60 -3.33
CA SER A 15 -8.52 7.19 -3.68
C SER A 15 -7.68 6.13 -4.40
N CYS A 16 -7.35 6.36 -5.66
CA CYS A 16 -6.57 5.45 -6.49
C CYS A 16 -5.14 5.98 -6.63
N TYR A 17 -4.20 5.37 -5.93
CA TYR A 17 -2.78 5.70 -5.96
C TYR A 17 -2.10 5.00 -7.13
N ILE A 18 -1.58 5.75 -8.10
CA ILE A 18 -1.07 5.21 -9.36
C ILE A 18 0.43 5.44 -9.49
N TRP A 19 1.18 4.39 -9.80
CA TRP A 19 2.57 4.51 -10.23
C TRP A 19 2.95 3.38 -11.19
N TYR A 20 4.19 3.39 -11.65
CA TYR A 20 4.75 2.32 -12.47
C TYR A 20 6.15 1.97 -11.98
N GLU A 21 6.64 0.83 -12.44
CA GLU A 21 7.84 0.17 -11.93
C GLU A 21 9.12 1.02 -11.93
N SER A 22 9.23 2.01 -12.82
CA SER A 22 10.37 2.92 -12.84
C SER A 22 10.33 3.96 -11.71
N ILE A 23 9.15 4.23 -11.15
CA ILE A 23 8.98 5.13 -10.00
C ILE A 23 9.30 4.37 -8.71
N ALA A 24 8.63 3.24 -8.49
CA ALA A 24 8.74 2.44 -7.27
C ALA A 24 8.27 1.00 -7.50
N LYS A 25 8.63 0.11 -6.56
CA LYS A 25 8.17 -1.30 -6.55
C LYS A 25 6.72 -1.42 -6.04
N ARG A 26 6.25 -2.64 -5.79
CA ARG A 26 4.91 -2.96 -5.25
C ARG A 26 5.03 -3.74 -3.92
N GLY A 27 5.79 -3.23 -2.97
CA GLY A 27 6.02 -3.85 -1.66
C GLY A 27 5.46 -3.05 -0.49
N ALA A 28 5.65 -3.57 0.72
CA ALA A 28 5.07 -3.00 1.93
C ALA A 28 5.44 -1.55 2.23
N ASN A 29 6.62 -1.07 1.84
CA ASN A 29 6.97 0.36 1.97
C ASN A 29 6.10 1.22 1.05
N GLU A 30 5.82 0.77 -0.18
CA GLU A 30 5.01 1.52 -1.13
C GLU A 30 3.55 1.57 -0.71
N ILE A 31 2.99 0.42 -0.30
CA ILE A 31 1.64 0.36 0.25
C ILE A 31 1.55 1.21 1.52
N GLY A 32 2.49 1.05 2.45
CA GLY A 32 2.56 1.84 3.67
C GLY A 32 2.63 3.35 3.41
N SER A 33 3.33 3.79 2.36
CA SER A 33 3.42 5.21 2.00
C SER A 33 2.11 5.77 1.48
N CYS A 34 1.37 4.99 0.67
CA CYS A 34 0.05 5.40 0.20
C CYS A 34 -0.96 5.50 1.36
N ILE A 35 -0.94 4.53 2.29
CA ILE A 35 -1.79 4.57 3.48
C ILE A 35 -1.39 5.72 4.41
N PHE A 36 -0.08 5.95 4.62
CA PHE A 36 0.42 7.09 5.38
C PHE A 36 -0.07 8.43 4.79
N HIS A 37 0.02 8.58 3.46
CA HIS A 37 -0.53 9.74 2.76
C HIS A 37 -2.05 9.88 2.97
N TYR A 38 -2.81 8.79 2.83
CA TYR A 38 -4.26 8.81 3.05
C TYR A 38 -4.61 9.25 4.48
N LEU A 39 -3.98 8.63 5.49
CA LEU A 39 -4.20 8.94 6.91
C LEU A 39 -3.83 10.40 7.24
N SER A 40 -2.75 10.91 6.66
CA SER A 40 -2.26 12.28 6.88
C SER A 40 -3.19 13.35 6.28
N ASN A 41 -4.03 12.99 5.31
CA ASN A 41 -4.98 13.88 4.66
C ASN A 41 -6.42 13.70 5.15
N LEU A 42 -6.64 12.89 6.19
CA LEU A 42 -7.98 12.76 6.78
C LEU A 42 -8.44 14.08 7.42
N PRO A 43 -9.76 14.36 7.43
CA PRO A 43 -10.30 15.52 8.11
C PRO A 43 -9.92 15.56 9.60
N LYS A 44 -9.56 16.74 10.12
CA LYS A 44 -9.06 16.91 11.50
C LYS A 44 -10.09 16.61 12.61
N ASN A 45 -11.34 16.34 12.25
CA ASN A 45 -12.39 15.90 13.18
C ASN A 45 -12.46 14.38 13.33
N ILE A 46 -11.70 13.61 12.53
CA ILE A 46 -11.65 12.15 12.65
C ILE A 46 -10.66 11.75 13.74
N THR A 47 -11.16 11.14 14.81
CA THR A 47 -10.32 10.65 15.91
C THR A 47 -10.05 9.15 15.85
N ASN A 48 -10.90 8.39 15.15
CA ASN A 48 -10.85 6.94 15.11
C ASN A 48 -10.94 6.47 13.65
N VAL A 49 -10.03 5.62 13.23
CA VAL A 49 -10.00 5.04 11.88
C VAL A 49 -10.11 3.53 11.97
N ILE A 50 -10.98 2.94 11.15
CA ILE A 50 -11.05 1.49 10.97
C ILE A 50 -10.66 1.19 9.52
N MET A 51 -9.57 0.45 9.35
CA MET A 51 -9.08 -0.02 8.06
C MET A 51 -9.43 -1.49 7.91
N TYR A 52 -9.88 -1.87 6.72
CA TYR A 52 -10.09 -3.26 6.32
C TYR A 52 -9.15 -3.59 5.18
N SER A 53 -8.48 -4.74 5.23
CA SER A 53 -7.58 -5.20 4.17
C SER A 53 -7.63 -6.71 4.01
N ASP A 54 -7.15 -7.19 2.88
CA ASP A 54 -6.83 -8.60 2.70
C ASP A 54 -5.65 -9.05 3.60
N CYS A 55 -5.43 -10.36 3.64
CA CYS A 55 -4.32 -10.95 4.39
C CYS A 55 -3.02 -11.05 3.56
N CYS A 56 -2.79 -10.18 2.55
CA CYS A 56 -1.60 -10.26 1.70
C CYS A 56 -0.33 -9.90 2.50
N PRO A 57 0.60 -10.84 2.77
CA PRO A 57 1.77 -10.56 3.62
C PRO A 57 2.73 -9.56 2.97
N GLY A 58 2.85 -9.59 1.64
CA GLY A 58 3.73 -8.69 0.90
C GLY A 58 3.29 -7.21 0.94
N GLN A 59 2.02 -6.96 1.27
CA GLN A 59 1.40 -5.64 1.17
C GLN A 59 0.84 -5.15 2.51
N ASN A 60 -0.08 -5.91 3.11
CA ASN A 60 -0.95 -5.43 4.18
C ASN A 60 -0.62 -6.03 5.55
N ILE A 61 -0.41 -7.34 5.65
CA ILE A 61 -0.21 -8.05 6.94
C ILE A 61 1.28 -8.30 7.23
N ASN A 62 2.02 -7.22 7.51
CA ASN A 62 3.45 -7.30 7.80
C ASN A 62 3.93 -6.26 8.83
N GLY A 63 5.15 -6.44 9.32
CA GLY A 63 5.75 -5.54 10.31
C GLY A 63 5.96 -4.12 9.81
N ILE A 64 6.11 -3.90 8.49
CA ILE A 64 6.29 -2.55 7.91
C ILE A 64 5.00 -1.74 8.05
N MET A 65 3.85 -2.34 7.74
CA MET A 65 2.53 -1.71 7.95
C MET A 65 2.29 -1.36 9.44
N ILE A 66 2.69 -2.26 10.33
CA ILE A 66 2.61 -2.06 11.79
C ILE A 66 3.41 -0.83 12.22
N VAL A 67 4.69 -0.74 11.84
CA VAL A 67 5.53 0.40 12.26
C VAL A 67 5.18 1.69 11.55
N MET A 68 4.62 1.64 10.34
CA MET A 68 4.07 2.81 9.67
C MET A 68 2.90 3.39 10.47
N CYS A 69 1.94 2.56 10.92
CA CYS A 69 0.82 3.02 11.74
C CYS A 69 1.28 3.59 13.09
N LEU A 70 2.22 2.91 13.75
CA LEU A 70 2.83 3.43 14.99
C LEU A 70 3.52 4.77 14.75
N TYR A 71 4.32 4.87 13.69
CA TYR A 71 5.00 6.11 13.32
C TYR A 71 4.00 7.24 13.05
N PHE A 72 2.96 6.98 12.26
CA PHE A 72 1.90 7.95 11.98
C PHE A 72 1.28 8.51 13.28
N LEU A 73 0.89 7.64 14.21
CA LEU A 73 0.35 8.07 15.51
C LEU A 73 1.36 8.82 16.40
N ASN A 74 2.66 8.69 16.14
CA ASN A 74 3.67 9.49 16.83
C ASN A 74 3.77 10.93 16.27
N GLN A 75 3.38 11.16 15.02
CA GLN A 75 3.54 12.45 14.32
C GLN A 75 2.34 13.40 14.45
N GLN A 76 1.23 12.93 15.02
CA GLN A 76 -0.01 13.70 15.10
C GLN A 76 -0.80 13.37 16.36
N ASP A 77 -1.66 14.30 16.80
CA ASP A 77 -2.45 14.16 18.02
C ASP A 77 -3.97 14.08 17.78
N THR A 78 -4.44 14.15 16.54
CA THR A 78 -5.87 14.12 16.20
C THR A 78 -6.45 12.70 16.27
N ILE A 79 -5.89 11.77 15.50
CA ILE A 79 -6.29 10.36 15.48
C ILE A 79 -5.71 9.70 16.72
N LYS A 80 -6.61 9.12 17.51
CA LYS A 80 -6.34 8.43 18.77
C LYS A 80 -6.23 6.93 18.59
N ILE A 81 -7.07 6.36 17.71
CA ILE A 81 -7.15 4.91 17.51
C ILE A 81 -7.17 4.60 16.02
N ILE A 82 -6.33 3.64 15.63
CA ILE A 82 -6.42 2.98 14.33
C ILE A 82 -6.69 1.50 14.60
N ASP A 83 -7.79 1.00 14.06
CA ASP A 83 -8.13 -0.42 14.04
C ASP A 83 -7.89 -0.96 12.63
N HIS A 84 -6.92 -1.86 12.46
CA HIS A 84 -6.66 -2.52 11.18
C HIS A 84 -7.13 -3.96 11.25
N LYS A 85 -8.19 -4.26 10.52
CA LYS A 85 -8.88 -5.55 10.50
C LYS A 85 -8.59 -6.29 9.20
N PHE A 86 -8.37 -7.59 9.32
CA PHE A 86 -8.09 -8.48 8.20
C PHE A 86 -9.26 -9.43 7.99
N MET A 87 -9.76 -9.47 6.76
CA MET A 87 -10.91 -10.31 6.41
C MET A 87 -10.51 -11.79 6.34
N VAL A 88 -11.46 -12.68 6.67
CA VAL A 88 -11.23 -14.13 6.55
C VAL A 88 -11.26 -14.50 5.05
N PRO A 89 -10.28 -15.28 4.55
CA PRO A 89 -10.30 -15.80 3.19
C PRO A 89 -11.62 -16.53 2.88
N GLY A 90 -12.25 -16.25 1.74
CA GLY A 90 -13.51 -16.89 1.29
C GLY A 90 -14.77 -16.04 1.48
N HIS A 91 -14.71 -14.94 2.22
CA HIS A 91 -15.78 -13.93 2.32
C HIS A 91 -15.27 -12.52 1.95
N THR A 92 -14.35 -12.47 0.98
CA THR A 92 -13.34 -11.43 0.85
C THR A 92 -13.67 -10.29 -0.10
N ARG A 93 -14.89 -10.24 -0.68
CA ARG A 93 -15.21 -9.17 -1.63
C ARG A 93 -15.25 -7.81 -0.91
N MET A 94 -14.22 -7.01 -1.11
CA MET A 94 -14.09 -5.66 -0.57
C MET A 94 -14.66 -4.64 -1.56
N GLU A 95 -14.97 -3.45 -1.05
CA GLU A 95 -15.44 -2.34 -1.90
C GLU A 95 -14.41 -1.95 -2.98
N CYS A 96 -13.11 -2.10 -2.68
CA CYS A 96 -12.06 -1.90 -3.66
C CYS A 96 -12.17 -2.89 -4.83
N ASP A 97 -12.55 -4.15 -4.63
CA ASP A 97 -12.76 -5.10 -5.73
C ASP A 97 -13.89 -4.64 -6.66
N GLY A 98 -14.93 -4.03 -6.06
CA GLY A 98 -15.99 -3.37 -6.80
C GLY A 98 -15.49 -2.18 -7.64
N ASP A 99 -14.55 -1.40 -7.11
CA ASP A 99 -13.94 -0.28 -7.82
C ASP A 99 -13.02 -0.73 -8.95
N HIS A 100 -12.17 -1.75 -8.71
CA HIS A 100 -11.33 -2.35 -9.74
C HIS A 100 -12.17 -2.98 -10.87
N GLY A 101 -13.25 -3.69 -10.52
CA GLY A 101 -14.19 -4.23 -11.51
C GLY A 101 -14.90 -3.14 -12.34
N LYS A 102 -15.09 -1.92 -11.80
CA LYS A 102 -15.57 -0.78 -12.60
C LYS A 102 -14.53 -0.29 -13.59
N ILE A 103 -13.26 -0.21 -13.19
CA ILE A 103 -12.14 0.19 -14.06
C ILE A 103 -12.02 -0.81 -15.22
N GLU A 104 -12.05 -2.11 -14.93
CA GLU A 104 -11.98 -3.17 -15.94
C GLU A 104 -13.14 -3.13 -16.94
N LYS A 105 -14.36 -2.91 -16.46
CA LYS A 105 -15.54 -2.73 -17.33
C LYS A 105 -15.40 -1.48 -18.19
N ALA A 106 -14.96 -0.36 -17.61
CA ALA A 106 -14.77 0.89 -18.32
C ALA A 106 -13.70 0.78 -19.42
N LYS A 107 -12.67 -0.05 -19.23
CA LYS A 107 -11.65 -0.32 -20.26
C LYS A 107 -12.25 -0.78 -21.59
N LYS A 108 -13.39 -1.49 -21.57
CA LYS A 108 -14.08 -1.98 -22.79
C LYS A 108 -14.80 -0.88 -23.57
N THR A 109 -15.17 0.21 -22.91
CA THR A 109 -15.94 1.33 -23.50
C THR A 109 -15.12 2.62 -23.59
N PHE A 110 -13.91 2.63 -23.05
CA PHE A 110 -13.00 3.76 -23.14
C PHE A 110 -12.55 3.95 -24.58
N SER A 111 -12.81 5.13 -25.13
CA SER A 111 -12.60 5.42 -26.56
C SER A 111 -11.14 5.65 -26.95
N SER A 112 -10.26 5.88 -25.97
CA SER A 112 -8.85 6.16 -26.20
C SER A 112 -8.00 4.91 -25.98
N SER A 113 -6.96 4.76 -26.79
CA SER A 113 -5.95 3.70 -26.60
C SER A 113 -5.09 3.97 -25.37
N ILE A 114 -4.62 2.90 -24.72
CA ILE A 114 -3.71 2.98 -23.58
C ILE A 114 -2.28 2.78 -24.10
N ASN A 115 -1.58 3.87 -24.33
CA ASN A 115 -0.25 3.91 -24.94
C ASN A 115 0.84 4.46 -24.02
N HIS A 116 0.46 5.05 -22.88
CA HIS A 116 1.35 5.63 -21.89
C HIS A 116 0.79 5.43 -20.48
N PRO A 117 1.61 5.37 -19.42
CA PRO A 117 1.10 5.27 -18.03
C PRO A 117 0.08 6.36 -17.67
N GLN A 118 0.18 7.54 -18.27
CA GLN A 118 -0.79 8.62 -18.09
C GLN A 118 -2.20 8.26 -18.60
N ASP A 119 -2.31 7.42 -19.63
CA ASP A 119 -3.61 7.02 -20.17
C ASP A 119 -4.39 6.14 -19.17
N TRP A 120 -3.69 5.43 -18.29
CA TRP A 120 -4.32 4.73 -17.16
C TRP A 120 -4.97 5.69 -16.17
N ILE A 121 -4.36 6.84 -15.91
CA ILE A 121 -4.97 7.87 -15.05
C ILE A 121 -6.28 8.35 -15.68
N ASN A 122 -6.27 8.64 -16.98
CA ASN A 122 -7.45 9.07 -17.73
C ASN A 122 -8.56 8.01 -17.70
N LEU A 123 -8.20 6.73 -17.91
CA LEU A 123 -9.14 5.61 -17.82
C LEU A 123 -9.79 5.51 -16.44
N ILE A 124 -9.01 5.62 -15.37
CA ILE A 124 -9.53 5.46 -14.01
C ILE A 124 -10.43 6.66 -13.65
N GLN A 125 -10.06 7.87 -14.03
CA GLN A 125 -10.92 9.04 -13.89
C GLN A 125 -12.23 8.87 -14.67
N PHE A 126 -12.16 8.36 -15.91
CA PHE A 126 -13.35 8.06 -16.71
C PHE A 126 -14.25 7.00 -16.04
N ALA A 127 -13.66 5.93 -15.51
CA ALA A 127 -14.38 4.84 -14.84
C ALA A 127 -15.08 5.32 -13.56
N GLY A 128 -14.39 6.13 -12.77
CA GLY A 128 -14.85 6.61 -11.47
C GLY A 128 -15.79 7.81 -11.55
N LYS A 129 -15.68 8.64 -12.59
CA LYS A 129 -16.28 9.98 -12.63
C LYS A 129 -15.90 10.73 -11.34
N ASN A 130 -16.89 11.21 -10.58
CA ASN A 130 -16.67 11.90 -9.30
C ASN A 130 -16.40 10.95 -8.12
N LYS A 131 -16.41 9.63 -8.33
CA LYS A 131 -16.16 8.63 -7.28
C LYS A 131 -14.67 8.41 -7.05
N PHE A 132 -13.83 8.49 -8.10
CA PHE A 132 -12.40 8.15 -8.00
C PHE A 132 -11.54 9.41 -8.00
N PHE A 133 -10.78 9.57 -6.93
CA PHE A 133 -9.70 10.53 -6.85
C PHE A 133 -8.40 9.83 -7.23
N VAL A 134 -7.88 10.15 -8.42
CA VAL A 134 -6.65 9.54 -8.92
C VAL A 134 -5.45 10.36 -8.45
N ILE A 135 -4.52 9.72 -7.76
CA ILE A 135 -3.35 10.33 -7.12
C ILE A 135 -2.10 9.73 -7.78
N PRO A 136 -1.48 10.44 -8.75
CA PRO A 136 -0.23 10.01 -9.33
C PRO A 136 0.89 10.08 -8.29
N MET A 137 1.56 8.97 -8.06
CA MET A 137 2.65 8.86 -7.10
C MET A 137 3.99 9.03 -7.81
N SER A 138 4.87 9.82 -7.18
CA SER A 138 6.26 10.05 -7.57
C SER A 138 7.22 9.41 -6.55
N GLN A 139 8.52 9.41 -6.83
CA GLN A 139 9.51 8.78 -5.95
C GLN A 139 9.54 9.42 -4.56
N ASP A 140 9.30 10.73 -4.50
CA ASP A 140 9.29 11.52 -3.26
C ASP A 140 8.09 11.23 -2.37
N ASN A 141 7.11 10.47 -2.87
CA ASN A 141 5.97 10.02 -2.09
C ASN A 141 6.21 8.67 -1.40
N PHE A 142 7.35 8.01 -1.64
CA PHE A 142 7.63 6.68 -1.09
C PHE A 142 8.69 6.72 0.02
N PHE A 143 8.27 6.33 1.22
CA PHE A 143 9.09 6.34 2.44
C PHE A 143 9.57 4.94 2.83
N ASN A 144 10.78 4.87 3.38
CA ASN A 144 11.39 3.64 3.84
C ASN A 144 11.08 3.37 5.32
N PHE A 145 9.86 2.94 5.61
CA PHE A 145 9.46 2.58 6.99
C PHE A 145 10.27 1.42 7.56
N ASN A 146 10.81 0.52 6.73
CA ASN A 146 11.75 -0.52 7.17
C ASN A 146 13.02 0.05 7.84
N SER A 147 13.37 1.32 7.58
CA SER A 147 14.46 2.00 8.28
C SER A 147 14.24 2.06 9.81
N LEU A 148 12.99 2.07 10.28
CA LEU A 148 12.65 2.06 11.71
C LEU A 148 13.12 0.76 12.40
N PHE A 149 13.07 -0.37 11.71
CA PHE A 149 13.65 -1.62 12.19
C PHE A 149 15.18 -1.61 12.10
N LYS A 150 15.74 -1.19 10.95
CA LYS A 150 17.21 -1.14 10.75
C LYS A 150 17.90 -0.25 11.77
N ASN A 151 17.28 0.89 12.08
CA ASN A 151 17.80 1.86 13.05
C ASN A 151 17.50 1.47 14.50
N LYS A 152 16.82 0.34 14.74
CA LYS A 152 16.44 -0.20 16.06
C LYS A 152 15.53 0.73 16.86
N VAL A 153 14.66 1.50 16.18
CA VAL A 153 13.56 2.25 16.83
C VAL A 153 12.49 1.28 17.32
N TYR A 154 12.15 0.32 16.45
CA TYR A 154 11.26 -0.78 16.77
C TYR A 154 11.96 -2.12 16.54
N GLN A 155 11.45 -3.18 17.17
CA GLN A 155 11.84 -4.56 16.92
C GLN A 155 10.61 -5.46 16.93
N MET A 156 10.38 -6.19 15.83
CA MET A 156 9.38 -7.26 15.82
C MET A 156 9.72 -8.33 16.87
N LYS A 157 8.74 -8.67 17.69
CA LYS A 157 8.85 -9.73 18.70
C LYS A 157 8.20 -11.00 18.19
N LYS A 158 8.79 -12.14 18.55
CA LYS A 158 8.23 -13.48 18.29
C LYS A 158 7.22 -13.91 19.35
N LYS A 159 7.15 -13.17 20.46
CA LYS A 159 6.27 -13.45 21.59
C LYS A 159 5.57 -12.17 22.04
N ASN A 160 4.35 -12.31 22.54
CA ASN A 160 3.59 -11.24 23.18
C ASN A 160 4.08 -10.99 24.63
N GLU A 161 3.44 -10.05 25.34
CA GLU A 161 3.79 -9.77 26.74
C GLU A 161 3.53 -10.97 27.68
N ASP A 162 2.56 -11.82 27.34
CA ASP A 162 2.19 -13.03 28.09
C ASP A 162 3.09 -14.25 27.80
N GLN A 163 4.13 -14.08 26.97
CA GLN A 163 5.08 -15.12 26.52
C GLN A 163 4.56 -16.15 25.50
N ASP A 164 3.36 -15.95 24.97
CA ASP A 164 2.81 -16.74 23.87
C ASP A 164 3.41 -16.33 22.52
N ALA A 165 3.41 -17.25 21.56
CA ALA A 165 3.94 -17.00 20.23
C ALA A 165 3.07 -15.97 19.47
N PHE A 166 3.73 -15.00 18.81
CA PHE A 166 3.09 -14.07 17.90
C PHE A 166 3.18 -14.58 16.46
N VAL A 167 2.04 -14.88 15.85
CA VAL A 167 1.92 -15.46 14.51
C VAL A 167 1.07 -14.55 13.61
N PHE A 168 1.63 -14.09 12.50
CA PHE A 168 0.94 -13.20 11.57
C PHE A 168 -0.27 -13.84 10.90
N GLN A 169 -0.24 -15.15 10.62
CA GLN A 169 -1.32 -15.87 9.93
C GLN A 169 -2.63 -15.89 10.74
N ASP A 170 -2.53 -15.89 12.07
CA ASP A 170 -3.68 -15.95 12.98
C ASP A 170 -4.30 -14.57 13.22
N LEU A 171 -3.60 -13.51 12.82
CA LEU A 171 -3.97 -12.14 13.13
C LEU A 171 -5.21 -11.71 12.34
N LYS A 172 -6.21 -11.19 13.06
CA LYS A 172 -7.46 -10.67 12.48
C LYS A 172 -7.70 -9.20 12.76
N TRP A 173 -7.12 -8.68 13.83
CA TRP A 173 -7.33 -7.30 14.24
C TRP A 173 -6.08 -6.77 14.95
N LEU A 174 -5.49 -5.71 14.41
CA LEU A 174 -4.50 -4.86 15.06
C LEU A 174 -5.12 -3.56 15.53
N ARG A 175 -4.78 -3.12 16.74
CA ARG A 175 -5.18 -1.83 17.28
C ARG A 175 -3.94 -1.05 17.68
N TYR A 176 -3.90 0.18 17.20
CA TYR A 176 -2.87 1.17 17.50
C TYR A 176 -3.52 2.32 18.27
N THR A 177 -2.83 2.79 19.32
CA THR A 177 -3.32 3.89 20.16
C THR A 177 -2.26 4.98 20.26
N ASN A 178 -2.67 6.24 20.32
CA ASN A 178 -1.74 7.35 20.50
C ASN A 178 -1.21 7.48 21.94
N GLU A 179 -1.79 6.73 22.89
CA GLU A 179 -1.35 6.66 24.30
C GLU A 179 -0.12 5.77 24.46
N ASN A 180 -0.12 4.58 23.85
CA ASN A 180 0.95 3.59 23.97
C ASN A 180 1.76 3.48 22.69
N LYS A 181 2.55 4.52 22.39
CA LYS A 181 3.24 4.82 21.11
C LYS A 181 4.26 3.77 20.59
N GLY A 182 4.42 2.63 21.27
CA GLY A 182 5.22 1.50 20.78
C GLY A 182 4.67 0.12 21.17
N ILE A 183 3.43 0.07 21.67
CA ILE A 183 2.70 -1.17 21.94
C ILE A 183 1.57 -1.28 20.93
N VAL A 184 1.50 -2.44 20.28
CA VAL A 184 0.42 -2.79 19.37
C VAL A 184 -0.47 -3.79 20.08
N GLN A 185 -1.77 -3.53 20.09
CA GLN A 185 -2.75 -4.46 20.59
C GLN A 185 -3.22 -5.36 19.44
N TYR A 186 -3.47 -6.64 19.68
CA TYR A 186 -3.93 -7.54 18.63
C TYR A 186 -4.92 -8.62 19.09
N LYS A 187 -5.68 -9.16 18.14
CA LYS A 187 -6.57 -10.31 18.31
C LYS A 187 -6.45 -11.27 17.13
N THR A 188 -6.78 -12.53 17.41
CA THR A 188 -6.93 -13.60 16.43
C THR A 188 -8.39 -13.84 16.01
N SER A 189 -9.30 -12.96 16.42
CA SER A 189 -10.73 -12.98 16.09
C SER A 189 -11.24 -11.57 15.78
N LEU A 190 -12.31 -11.50 14.99
CA LEU A 190 -13.07 -10.27 14.73
C LEU A 190 -14.14 -9.99 15.80
N ASP A 191 -14.32 -10.88 16.78
CA ASP A 191 -15.25 -10.68 17.88
C ASP A 191 -14.87 -9.42 18.70
N PRO A 192 -15.76 -8.40 18.76
CA PRO A 192 -15.53 -7.22 19.58
C PRO A 192 -15.29 -7.53 21.06
N LYS A 193 -15.89 -8.61 21.60
CA LYS A 193 -15.81 -8.98 23.01
C LYS A 193 -14.53 -9.74 23.38
N ALA A 194 -13.82 -10.31 22.41
CA ALA A 194 -12.56 -11.00 22.68
C ALA A 194 -11.54 -10.03 23.32
N PRO A 195 -10.65 -10.51 24.20
CA PRO A 195 -9.60 -9.67 24.77
C PRO A 195 -8.52 -9.33 23.73
N PHE A 196 -7.82 -8.21 23.91
CA PHE A 196 -6.63 -7.87 23.13
C PHE A 196 -5.38 -8.39 23.84
N PHE A 197 -4.50 -9.04 23.09
CA PHE A 197 -3.12 -9.27 23.48
C PHE A 197 -2.27 -8.03 23.19
N LYS A 198 -1.12 -7.90 23.85
CA LYS A 198 -0.19 -6.78 23.67
C LYS A 198 1.14 -7.25 23.12
N LEU A 199 1.66 -6.50 22.15
CA LEU A 199 2.96 -6.70 21.53
C LEU A 199 3.77 -5.41 21.66
N ASN A 200 4.79 -5.39 22.52
CA ASN A 200 5.66 -4.23 22.70
C ASN A 200 6.84 -4.27 21.72
N LEU A 201 6.82 -3.36 20.75
CA LEU A 201 7.85 -3.24 19.71
C LEU A 201 8.93 -2.23 20.10
N SER A 202 8.75 -1.47 21.18
CA SER A 202 9.61 -0.35 21.57
C SER A 202 11.05 -0.79 21.82
N LYS A 203 11.97 0.12 21.51
CA LYS A 203 13.37 0.08 21.94
C LYS A 203 13.72 1.41 22.60
N ASN A 204 14.90 1.48 23.21
CA ASN A 204 15.41 2.67 23.91
C ASN A 204 15.78 3.84 22.96
N LYS A 205 15.36 3.80 21.70
CA LYS A 205 15.66 4.84 20.72
C LYS A 205 14.43 5.69 20.45
N ALA A 206 14.64 6.99 20.36
CA ALA A 206 13.61 7.93 19.97
C ALA A 206 13.12 7.64 18.54
N VAL A 207 11.83 7.90 18.31
CA VAL A 207 11.25 7.89 16.97
C VAL A 207 11.79 9.10 16.21
N PRO A 208 12.32 8.93 14.98
CA PRO A 208 12.81 10.06 14.19
C PRO A 208 11.68 11.00 13.79
N LEU A 209 12.00 12.28 13.53
CA LEU A 209 11.05 13.26 13.00
C LEU A 209 10.66 12.95 11.55
N ASP A 210 11.64 12.51 10.75
CA ASP A 210 11.48 12.25 9.32
C ASP A 210 11.89 10.82 8.96
N ILE A 211 11.12 10.20 8.04
CA ILE A 211 11.47 8.91 7.44
C ILE A 211 12.22 9.15 6.13
N PRO A 212 13.37 8.48 5.90
CA PRO A 212 14.07 8.61 4.63
C PRO A 212 13.24 8.07 3.46
N LEU A 213 13.45 8.63 2.28
CA LEU A 213 12.84 8.11 1.05
C LEU A 213 13.27 6.66 0.77
N ALA A 214 12.37 5.87 0.21
CA ALA A 214 12.63 4.50 -0.23
C ALA A 214 13.52 4.45 -1.48
N TYR A 215 13.51 5.52 -2.28
CA TYR A 215 14.20 5.62 -3.55
C TYR A 215 14.90 6.98 -3.66
N THR A 216 16.08 6.99 -4.25
CA THR A 216 16.84 8.23 -4.56
C THR A 216 16.99 8.46 -6.06
N ASN A 217 16.61 7.47 -6.89
CA ASN A 217 16.77 7.47 -8.32
C ASN A 217 15.69 6.60 -8.96
N LEU A 218 15.32 6.89 -10.21
CA LEU A 218 14.43 6.05 -11.01
C LEU A 218 14.95 4.62 -11.10
N LEU A 219 14.03 3.67 -10.94
CA LEU A 219 14.30 2.26 -11.04
C LEU A 219 14.40 1.84 -12.52
N GLY A 220 15.30 0.89 -12.78
CA GLY A 220 15.39 0.25 -14.08
C GLY A 220 14.38 -0.87 -14.23
N VAL A 221 13.97 -1.13 -15.46
CA VAL A 221 13.25 -2.35 -15.87
C VAL A 221 14.22 -3.46 -16.23
N THR A 222 13.73 -4.70 -16.35
CA THR A 222 14.55 -5.82 -16.85
C THR A 222 14.95 -5.59 -18.31
N GLU A 223 16.07 -6.18 -18.73
CA GLU A 223 16.54 -6.07 -20.13
C GLU A 223 15.56 -6.74 -21.09
N GLU A 224 14.99 -7.88 -20.66
CA GLU A 224 13.97 -8.64 -21.37
C GLU A 224 12.72 -7.80 -21.60
N LYS A 225 12.21 -7.14 -20.54
CA LYS A 225 11.03 -6.29 -20.64
C LYS A 225 11.29 -5.05 -21.50
N LYS A 226 12.48 -4.44 -21.39
CA LYS A 226 12.81 -3.32 -22.29
C LYS A 226 12.83 -3.79 -23.74
N LYS A 227 13.45 -4.94 -24.04
CA LYS A 227 13.47 -5.51 -25.39
C LYS A 227 12.06 -5.75 -25.92
N ASP A 228 11.18 -6.31 -25.11
CA ASP A 228 9.77 -6.53 -25.44
C ASP A 228 9.04 -5.21 -25.73
N LEU A 229 9.13 -4.24 -24.82
CA LEU A 229 8.56 -2.89 -25.00
C LEU A 229 9.06 -2.21 -26.28
N MET A 230 10.35 -2.35 -26.60
CA MET A 230 10.93 -1.81 -27.83
C MET A 230 10.35 -2.47 -29.09
N SER A 231 10.03 -3.77 -29.04
CA SER A 231 9.39 -4.49 -30.15
C SER A 231 7.93 -4.08 -30.35
N LEU A 232 7.24 -3.70 -29.27
CA LEU A 232 5.84 -3.26 -29.30
C LEU A 232 5.67 -1.81 -29.80
N LEU A 233 6.75 -1.02 -29.91
CA LEU A 233 6.66 0.38 -30.36
C LEU A 233 6.01 0.54 -31.74
N VAL A 234 6.03 -0.49 -32.59
CA VAL A 234 5.35 -0.47 -33.90
C VAL A 234 3.82 -0.28 -33.77
N PHE A 235 3.24 -0.67 -32.62
CA PHE A 235 1.81 -0.53 -32.33
C PHE A 235 1.48 0.72 -31.51
N ILE A 236 2.50 1.50 -31.10
CA ILE A 236 2.35 2.67 -30.24
C ILE A 236 2.65 3.93 -31.07
N PRO A 237 1.85 5.00 -30.96
CA PRO A 237 2.13 6.27 -31.65
C PRO A 237 3.52 6.83 -31.31
N GLU A 238 4.21 7.38 -32.32
CA GLU A 238 5.60 7.86 -32.21
C GLU A 238 5.83 8.87 -31.08
N VAL A 239 4.81 9.68 -30.76
CA VAL A 239 4.86 10.67 -29.67
C VAL A 239 5.20 10.06 -28.31
N TYR A 240 4.92 8.76 -28.09
CA TYR A 240 5.23 8.08 -26.83
C TYR A 240 6.54 7.29 -26.89
N HIS A 241 7.18 7.15 -28.05
CA HIS A 241 8.36 6.28 -28.19
C HIS A 241 9.53 6.73 -27.33
N GLU A 242 9.72 8.05 -27.18
CA GLU A 242 10.80 8.61 -26.38
C GLU A 242 10.73 8.15 -24.91
N PHE A 243 9.51 8.10 -24.34
CA PHE A 243 9.29 7.60 -22.99
C PHE A 243 9.86 6.18 -22.81
N TYR A 244 9.50 5.26 -23.70
CA TYR A 244 9.93 3.86 -23.63
C TYR A 244 11.43 3.68 -23.91
N LYS A 245 11.98 4.44 -24.86
CA LYS A 245 13.42 4.45 -25.17
C LYS A 245 14.25 4.88 -23.96
N ASN A 246 13.75 5.86 -23.20
CA ASN A 246 14.42 6.44 -22.04
C ASN A 246 14.29 5.61 -20.75
N LEU A 247 13.52 4.51 -20.76
CA LEU A 247 13.46 3.60 -19.60
C LEU A 247 14.83 3.01 -19.30
N ARG A 248 15.29 3.15 -18.06
CA ARG A 248 16.58 2.57 -17.60
C ARG A 248 16.48 1.05 -17.54
N THR A 249 17.57 0.34 -17.79
CA THR A 249 17.64 -1.12 -17.59
C THR A 249 18.53 -1.47 -16.41
N LYS A 250 18.32 -2.65 -15.82
CA LYS A 250 19.22 -3.20 -14.82
C LYS A 250 19.30 -4.73 -14.95
N LYS A 251 20.53 -5.26 -14.96
CA LYS A 251 20.81 -6.70 -15.00
C LYS A 251 20.43 -7.38 -13.69
N ASN A 252 20.02 -8.66 -13.77
CA ASN A 252 19.67 -9.52 -12.64
C ASN A 252 18.50 -9.00 -11.77
N LEU A 253 17.54 -8.31 -12.37
CA LEU A 253 16.26 -8.03 -11.72
C LEU A 253 15.33 -9.23 -11.90
N THR A 254 14.80 -9.77 -10.81
CA THR A 254 13.62 -10.64 -10.87
C THR A 254 12.39 -9.78 -11.13
N ASP A 255 11.66 -10.09 -12.21
CA ASP A 255 10.36 -9.47 -12.47
C ASP A 255 9.39 -9.93 -11.36
N PRO A 256 8.71 -9.02 -10.63
CA PRO A 256 7.70 -9.39 -9.66
C PRO A 256 6.43 -10.03 -10.27
N LEU A 257 6.35 -10.21 -11.60
CA LEU A 257 5.29 -10.98 -12.24
C LEU A 257 5.38 -12.48 -11.90
N ALA A 258 4.76 -12.87 -10.80
CA ALA A 258 4.20 -14.19 -10.58
C ALA A 258 2.74 -14.03 -10.13
N SER A 259 1.84 -14.32 -11.09
CA SER A 259 0.42 -14.69 -10.98
C SER A 259 -0.40 -14.22 -9.76
N GLU A 260 -1.34 -13.29 -10.01
CA GLU A 260 -2.64 -13.24 -9.31
C GLU A 260 -3.72 -14.05 -10.08
N GLU A 261 -3.30 -14.91 -11.01
CA GLU A 261 -4.16 -15.85 -11.74
C GLU A 261 -3.67 -17.27 -11.48
N GLU A 262 -4.15 -17.88 -10.40
CA GLU A 262 -4.31 -19.34 -10.22
C GLU A 262 -5.14 -19.54 -8.94
N ASP A 263 -6.45 -19.29 -9.06
CA ASP A 263 -7.47 -19.83 -8.16
C ASP A 263 -8.69 -20.17 -9.05
N GLU A 264 -8.60 -21.32 -9.75
CA GLU A 264 -9.77 -22.13 -10.10
C GLU A 264 -10.07 -23.10 -8.95
#